data_AF-A0A523DI50-F1
#
_entry.id   AF-A0A523DI50-F1
#
_cell.length_a   1.000
_cell.length_b   1.000
_cell.length_c   1.000
_cell.angle_alpha   90.00
_cell.angle_beta   90.00
_cell.angle_gamma   90.00
#
_symmetry.space_group_name_H-M   'P 1'
#
loop_
_entity.id
_entity.type
_entity.pdbx_description
1 polymer ?
#
loop_
_entity_poly.entity_id
_entity_poly.type
_entity_poly.pdbx_seq_one_letter_code
_entity_poly.pdbx_strand_id
1 'polypeptide(L)'
;MAQSPPVMIGLEMPPLDVWSERVTVALGQNPGIFTGPGTNTYLVGTGRERILLDTGEGCPEYLPVLADALEHVGGIRIQEIVLTHGHPDHIGGVSSILERHGSMRVSKHPWPAVDARMDFELHRIDHGSVIETEGATLRAVHTPGHAEDHLCFVLEEEGSIFSGDNILGVGTTVIPGEGGCLLEYMQSLERLREEAPSVIYPAHGPCIEDGVAKIDEYIAHRLEREQQILSALDHGRERIFEIVELIYAAYPKELHAAAAASVTAHLIKLEKESCVRREDDSTPLEARWIRV
;
A
#
# COMPACT_ATOMS: atom_id res chain seq x y z
N MET A 1 15.20 -20.12 15.16
CA MET A 1 14.52 -19.04 15.92
C MET A 1 13.95 -18.12 14.88
N ALA A 2 12.62 -17.97 14.81
CA ALA A 2 12.02 -16.97 13.93
C ALA A 2 12.44 -15.61 14.48
N GLN A 3 13.27 -14.87 13.74
CA GLN A 3 13.53 -13.47 14.06
C GLN A 3 12.19 -12.74 13.91
N SER A 4 11.84 -11.89 14.87
CA SER A 4 10.69 -11.00 14.71
C SER A 4 10.88 -10.20 13.41
N PRO A 5 9.87 -10.13 12.54
CA PRO A 5 9.99 -9.36 11.31
C PRO A 5 10.35 -7.91 11.65
N PRO A 6 11.13 -7.23 10.79
CA PRO A 6 11.46 -5.83 11.00
C PRO A 6 10.17 -5.01 11.03
N VAL A 7 10.04 -4.15 12.04
CA VAL A 7 8.85 -3.32 12.27
C VAL A 7 9.21 -1.89 11.91
N MET A 8 8.29 -1.15 11.31
CA MET A 8 8.47 0.28 11.01
C MET A 8 8.58 1.17 12.27
N ILE A 9 8.19 0.64 13.44
CA ILE A 9 8.23 1.37 14.71
C ILE A 9 9.69 1.70 15.08
N GLY A 10 9.97 3.00 15.24
CA GLY A 10 11.31 3.50 15.61
C GLY A 10 12.25 3.71 14.43
N LEU A 11 11.79 3.49 13.19
CA LEU A 11 12.52 3.94 12.00
C LEU A 11 12.43 5.48 11.93
N GLU A 12 13.57 6.13 11.70
CA GLU A 12 13.63 7.56 11.42
C GLU A 12 13.96 7.76 9.93
N MET A 13 13.27 8.71 9.30
CA MET A 13 13.52 9.13 7.92
C MET A 13 13.58 10.65 7.88
N PRO A 14 14.43 11.24 7.00
CA PRO A 14 14.48 12.69 6.87
C PRO A 14 13.15 13.21 6.33
N PRO A 15 12.72 14.44 6.73
CA PRO A 15 11.51 15.05 6.17
C PRO A 15 11.57 15.24 4.65
N LEU A 16 12.77 15.43 4.11
CA LEU A 16 13.05 15.62 2.69
C LEU A 16 14.16 14.65 2.27
N ASP A 17 13.97 13.96 1.16
CA ASP A 17 14.98 13.08 0.56
C ASP A 17 14.94 13.14 -0.98
N VAL A 18 16.00 12.68 -1.63
CA VAL A 18 16.08 12.59 -3.10
C VAL A 18 16.47 11.17 -3.48
N TRP A 19 15.54 10.44 -4.07
CA TRP A 19 15.73 9.03 -4.42
C TRP A 19 16.19 8.83 -5.86
N SER A 20 15.94 9.81 -6.74
CA SER A 20 16.49 9.85 -8.08
C SER A 20 16.54 11.28 -8.63
N GLU A 21 17.04 11.46 -9.85
CA GLU A 21 16.95 12.73 -10.57
C GLU A 21 15.50 13.21 -10.74
N ARG A 22 14.54 12.28 -10.84
CA ARG A 22 13.11 12.54 -11.07
C ARG A 22 12.28 12.53 -9.80
N VAL A 23 12.78 11.92 -8.71
CA VAL A 23 11.98 11.60 -7.52
C VAL A 23 12.55 12.27 -6.28
N THR A 24 11.80 13.23 -5.76
CA THR A 24 12.04 13.87 -4.46
C THR A 24 10.93 13.47 -3.50
N VAL A 25 11.28 13.10 -2.27
CA VAL A 25 10.36 12.64 -1.24
C VAL A 25 10.09 13.76 -0.24
N ALA A 26 8.83 14.03 0.04
CA ALA A 26 8.39 14.85 1.16
C ALA A 26 7.61 13.98 2.15
N LEU A 27 8.14 13.80 3.37
CA LEU A 27 7.52 12.93 4.36
C LEU A 27 6.32 13.63 5.01
N GLY A 28 5.17 12.95 5.06
CA GLY A 28 3.86 13.44 5.51
C GLY A 28 3.74 13.90 6.96
N GLN A 29 4.80 13.76 7.77
CA GLN A 29 4.84 14.14 9.19
C GLN A 29 3.74 13.51 10.06
N ASN A 30 3.28 12.32 9.66
CA ASN A 30 2.21 11.56 10.28
C ASN A 30 2.71 10.18 10.77
N PRO A 31 3.67 10.12 11.70
CA PRO A 31 4.22 8.84 12.17
C PRO A 31 3.17 8.03 12.93
N GLY A 32 3.20 6.71 12.75
CA GLY A 32 2.16 5.84 13.28
C GLY A 32 2.47 4.36 13.15
N ILE A 33 1.62 3.52 13.74
CA ILE A 33 1.80 2.06 13.68
C ILE A 33 1.61 1.49 12.26
N PHE A 34 0.86 2.20 11.41
CA PHE A 34 0.62 1.83 10.02
C PHE A 34 1.52 2.60 9.06
N THR A 35 1.77 3.88 9.35
CA THR A 35 2.53 4.80 8.49
C THR A 35 4.03 4.82 8.80
N GLY A 36 4.48 4.15 9.87
CA GLY A 36 5.88 4.14 10.28
C GLY A 36 6.40 5.54 10.61
N PRO A 37 7.46 6.03 9.96
CA PRO A 37 7.93 7.41 10.11
C PRO A 37 7.00 8.46 9.47
N GLY A 38 6.10 8.05 8.58
CA GLY A 38 5.15 8.91 7.86
C GLY A 38 4.90 8.42 6.44
N THR A 39 3.95 9.05 5.75
CA THR A 39 3.68 8.78 4.33
C THR A 39 4.74 9.46 3.46
N ASN A 40 5.42 8.71 2.62
CA ASN A 40 6.25 9.24 1.55
C ASN A 40 5.33 9.81 0.47
N THR A 41 5.33 11.13 0.29
CA THR A 41 4.76 11.76 -0.90
C THR A 41 5.88 12.09 -1.88
N TYR A 42 5.57 12.11 -3.17
CA TYR A 42 6.60 12.23 -4.21
C TYR A 42 6.36 13.42 -5.11
N LEU A 43 7.39 14.24 -5.30
CA LEU A 43 7.48 15.15 -6.43
C LEU A 43 8.17 14.43 -7.59
N VAL A 44 7.44 14.19 -8.67
CA VAL A 44 7.90 13.42 -9.82
C VAL A 44 8.05 14.30 -11.06
N GLY A 45 9.22 14.24 -11.70
CA GLY A 45 9.55 14.96 -12.93
C GLY A 45 10.88 15.70 -12.83
N THR A 46 11.31 16.34 -13.91
CA THR A 46 12.54 17.15 -13.97
C THR A 46 12.28 18.62 -14.26
N GLY A 47 11.08 18.97 -14.73
CA GLY A 47 10.73 20.34 -15.13
C GLY A 47 10.31 21.26 -14.01
N ARG A 48 9.78 22.42 -14.43
CA ARG A 48 9.29 23.50 -13.55
C ARG A 48 7.89 23.27 -12.98
N GLU A 49 7.22 22.23 -13.43
CA GLU A 49 5.99 21.70 -12.87
C GLU A 49 6.21 20.21 -12.68
N ARG A 50 5.78 19.65 -11.54
CA ARG A 50 5.94 18.23 -11.22
C ARG A 50 4.64 17.64 -10.69
N ILE A 51 4.47 16.35 -10.90
CA ILE A 51 3.35 15.59 -10.32
C ILE A 51 3.60 15.45 -8.83
N LEU A 52 2.58 15.67 -8.01
CA LEU A 52 2.59 15.27 -6.60
C LEU A 52 1.83 13.95 -6.46
N LEU A 53 2.54 12.88 -6.09
CA LEU A 53 1.94 11.58 -5.80
C LEU A 53 1.71 11.43 -4.29
N ASP A 54 0.44 11.23 -3.92
CA ASP A 54 -0.10 11.21 -2.56
C ASP A 54 0.12 12.52 -1.77
N THR A 55 -0.62 12.69 -0.67
CA THR A 55 -0.73 13.98 0.04
C THR A 55 -0.56 13.90 1.55
N GLY A 56 -0.29 12.72 2.11
CA GLY A 56 -0.24 12.54 3.56
C GLY A 56 -1.63 12.62 4.20
N GLU A 57 -1.66 12.62 5.53
CA GLU A 57 -2.89 12.70 6.33
C GLU A 57 -3.47 14.13 6.45
N GLY A 58 -2.78 15.13 5.91
CA GLY A 58 -3.16 16.53 6.04
C GLY A 58 -2.70 17.19 7.34
N CYS A 59 -1.65 16.65 7.98
CA CYS A 59 -1.00 17.28 9.12
C CYS A 59 -0.47 18.68 8.76
N PRO A 60 -0.71 19.72 9.58
CA PRO A 60 -0.18 21.07 9.32
C PRO A 60 1.34 21.11 9.14
N GLU A 61 2.06 20.21 9.81
CA GLU A 61 3.52 20.05 9.77
C GLU A 61 4.05 19.60 8.40
N TYR A 62 3.21 18.97 7.57
CA TYR A 62 3.60 18.53 6.23
C TYR A 62 3.76 19.69 5.24
N LEU A 63 2.93 20.74 5.32
CA LEU A 63 2.96 21.82 4.33
C LEU A 63 4.31 22.58 4.28
N PRO A 64 4.99 22.87 5.41
CA PRO A 64 6.37 23.34 5.40
C PRO A 64 7.34 22.38 4.69
N VAL A 65 7.23 21.07 4.94
CA VAL A 65 8.10 20.06 4.31
C VAL A 65 7.88 20.00 2.80
N LEU A 66 6.63 20.01 2.34
CA LEU A 66 6.30 20.09 0.92
C LEU A 66 6.84 21.37 0.27
N ALA A 67 6.75 22.51 0.97
CA ALA A 67 7.30 23.77 0.47
C ALA A 67 8.84 23.71 0.34
N ASP A 68 9.54 23.14 1.33
CA ASP A 68 10.98 22.92 1.28
C ASP A 68 11.36 21.98 0.13
N ALA A 69 10.57 20.94 -0.13
CA ALA A 69 10.76 20.02 -1.26
C ALA A 69 10.62 20.73 -2.61
N LEU A 70 9.58 21.57 -2.78
CA LEU A 70 9.35 22.36 -3.99
C LEU A 70 10.47 23.38 -4.24
N GLU A 71 10.99 24.00 -3.19
CA GLU A 71 12.13 24.92 -3.28
C GLU A 71 13.42 24.16 -3.64
N HIS A 72 13.66 23.01 -3.00
CA HIS A 72 14.84 22.16 -3.24
C HIS A 72 14.98 21.77 -4.72
N VAL A 73 13.87 21.48 -5.39
CA VAL A 73 13.85 21.12 -6.80
C VAL A 73 13.72 22.32 -7.75
N GLY A 74 13.90 23.55 -7.26
CA GLY A 74 14.04 24.76 -8.07
C GLY A 74 12.88 25.76 -7.99
N GLY A 75 12.09 25.75 -6.90
CA GLY A 75 10.98 26.69 -6.71
C GLY A 75 9.83 26.46 -7.71
N ILE A 76 9.47 25.20 -7.89
CA ILE A 76 8.55 24.74 -8.95
C ILE A 76 7.08 24.78 -8.51
N ARG A 77 6.17 24.51 -9.45
CA ARG A 77 4.74 24.30 -9.15
C ARG A 77 4.36 22.82 -9.15
N ILE A 78 3.26 22.51 -8.46
CA ILE A 78 2.59 21.23 -8.59
C ILE A 78 1.76 21.28 -9.88
N GLN A 79 1.96 20.32 -10.79
CA GLN A 79 1.21 20.17 -12.03
C GLN A 79 -0.20 19.63 -11.75
N GLU A 80 -0.26 18.50 -11.06
CA GLU A 80 -1.48 17.83 -10.61
C GLU A 80 -1.15 16.93 -9.41
N ILE A 81 -2.19 16.60 -8.65
CA ILE A 81 -2.12 15.60 -7.59
C ILE A 81 -2.60 14.27 -8.16
N VAL A 82 -1.85 13.22 -7.91
CA VAL A 82 -2.21 11.84 -8.26
C VAL A 82 -2.26 11.05 -6.98
N LEU A 83 -3.29 10.24 -6.79
CA LEU A 83 -3.50 9.46 -5.57
C LEU A 83 -3.38 7.97 -5.88
N THR A 84 -2.65 7.25 -5.04
CA THR A 84 -2.58 5.79 -5.09
C THR A 84 -3.91 5.16 -4.69
N HIS A 85 -4.53 5.64 -3.60
CA HIS A 85 -5.82 5.16 -3.12
C HIS A 85 -6.48 6.11 -2.12
N GLY A 86 -7.68 5.74 -1.66
CA GLY A 86 -8.54 6.58 -0.82
C GLY A 86 -8.30 6.54 0.69
N HIS A 87 -7.21 5.93 1.19
CA HIS A 87 -6.95 5.94 2.65
C HIS A 87 -6.54 7.33 3.16
N PRO A 88 -6.90 7.69 4.41
CA PRO A 88 -6.76 9.05 4.93
C PRO A 88 -5.34 9.61 4.86
N ASP A 89 -4.34 8.78 5.06
CA ASP A 89 -2.93 9.15 5.04
C ASP A 89 -2.34 9.30 3.62
N HIS A 90 -3.12 9.07 2.58
CA HIS A 90 -2.77 9.34 1.19
C HIS A 90 -3.58 10.51 0.60
N ILE A 91 -4.88 10.58 0.93
CA ILE A 91 -5.82 11.57 0.39
C ILE A 91 -6.05 12.78 1.31
N GLY A 92 -5.72 12.68 2.60
CA GLY A 92 -6.12 13.65 3.63
C GLY A 92 -5.54 15.04 3.45
N GLY A 93 -4.36 15.15 2.81
CA GLY A 93 -3.72 16.42 2.52
C GLY A 93 -4.25 17.19 1.31
N VAL A 94 -5.12 16.62 0.49
CA VAL A 94 -5.57 17.26 -0.77
C VAL A 94 -6.14 18.65 -0.52
N SER A 95 -7.12 18.80 0.38
CA SER A 95 -7.82 20.08 0.58
C SER A 95 -6.86 21.18 1.06
N SER A 96 -5.93 20.88 1.97
CA SER A 96 -4.96 21.86 2.49
C SER A 96 -3.94 22.28 1.43
N ILE A 97 -3.57 21.37 0.53
CA ILE A 97 -2.70 21.68 -0.62
C ILE A 97 -3.43 22.54 -1.64
N LEU A 98 -4.69 22.24 -1.96
CA LEU A 98 -5.51 23.04 -2.87
C LEU A 98 -5.74 24.46 -2.34
N GLU A 99 -5.98 24.61 -1.03
CA GLU A 99 -6.10 25.91 -0.37
C GLU A 99 -4.81 26.75 -0.49
N ARG A 100 -3.64 26.10 -0.36
CA ARG A 100 -2.34 26.79 -0.35
C ARG A 100 -1.78 27.06 -1.75
N HIS A 101 -1.96 26.15 -2.69
CA HIS A 101 -1.34 26.17 -4.02
C HIS A 101 -2.32 26.49 -5.15
N GLY A 102 -3.62 26.56 -4.87
CA GLY A 102 -4.69 26.81 -5.83
C GLY A 102 -5.31 25.53 -6.38
N SER A 103 -6.38 25.71 -7.16
CA SER A 103 -7.09 24.60 -7.80
C SER A 103 -6.21 23.93 -8.86
N MET A 104 -6.13 22.60 -8.80
CA MET A 104 -5.43 21.75 -9.78
C MET A 104 -6.18 20.42 -9.92
N ARG A 105 -5.81 19.64 -10.94
CA ARG A 105 -6.39 18.31 -11.13
C ARG A 105 -5.97 17.39 -9.99
N VAL A 106 -6.94 16.61 -9.48
CA VAL A 106 -6.71 15.53 -8.52
C VAL A 106 -7.17 14.23 -9.16
N SER A 107 -6.23 13.33 -9.49
CA SER A 107 -6.48 12.11 -10.23
C SER A 107 -6.47 10.87 -9.32
N LYS A 108 -7.48 10.01 -9.41
CA LYS A 108 -7.63 8.80 -8.58
C LYS A 108 -8.47 7.71 -9.26
N HIS A 109 -8.26 6.44 -8.93
CA HIS A 109 -9.22 5.39 -9.32
C HIS A 109 -10.49 5.44 -8.47
N PRO A 110 -11.69 5.16 -9.00
CA PRO A 110 -12.93 5.33 -8.24
C PRO A 110 -13.07 4.33 -7.08
N TRP A 111 -13.49 4.84 -5.92
CA TRP A 111 -14.05 4.04 -4.82
C TRP A 111 -15.28 4.79 -4.27
N PRO A 112 -16.49 4.51 -4.79
CA PRO A 112 -17.65 5.37 -4.55
C PRO A 112 -17.98 5.63 -3.07
N ALA A 113 -17.75 4.65 -2.19
CA ALA A 113 -18.02 4.78 -0.75
C ALA A 113 -17.08 5.77 -0.04
N VAL A 114 -15.86 5.93 -0.56
CA VAL A 114 -14.86 6.89 -0.09
C VAL A 114 -15.00 8.22 -0.82
N ASP A 115 -15.11 8.19 -2.14
CA ASP A 115 -15.19 9.38 -3.00
C ASP A 115 -16.36 10.29 -2.62
N ALA A 116 -17.51 9.71 -2.24
CA ALA A 116 -18.70 10.47 -1.83
C ALA A 116 -18.50 11.32 -0.55
N ARG A 117 -17.38 11.14 0.17
CA ARG A 117 -17.04 11.88 1.40
C ARG A 117 -16.09 13.05 1.14
N MET A 118 -15.56 13.17 -0.08
CA MET A 118 -14.60 14.20 -0.45
C MET A 118 -15.30 15.51 -0.82
N ASP A 119 -14.65 16.64 -0.54
CA ASP A 119 -15.16 17.98 -0.81
C ASP A 119 -14.49 18.65 -2.02
N PHE A 120 -13.71 17.90 -2.79
CA PHE A 120 -13.02 18.32 -4.01
C PHE A 120 -13.38 17.42 -5.21
N GLU A 121 -13.14 17.94 -6.41
CA GLU A 121 -13.40 17.21 -7.66
C GLU A 121 -12.31 16.15 -7.91
N LEU A 122 -12.73 14.91 -8.16
CA LEU A 122 -11.86 13.80 -8.52
C LEU A 122 -11.93 13.52 -10.02
N HIS A 123 -10.77 13.52 -10.67
CA HIS A 123 -10.61 13.06 -12.04
C HIS A 123 -10.31 11.56 -12.04
N ARG A 124 -11.17 10.78 -12.70
CA ARG A 124 -11.01 9.33 -12.80
C ARG A 124 -9.76 8.96 -13.60
N ILE A 125 -8.98 8.04 -13.05
CA ILE A 125 -7.94 7.28 -13.77
C ILE A 125 -8.13 5.78 -13.54
N ASP A 126 -7.77 4.99 -14.53
CA ASP A 126 -7.91 3.52 -14.54
C ASP A 126 -6.58 2.84 -14.86
N HIS A 127 -6.54 1.51 -14.74
CA HIS A 127 -5.41 0.71 -15.24
C HIS A 127 -5.02 1.12 -16.67
N GLY A 128 -3.72 1.33 -16.90
CA GLY A 128 -3.16 1.76 -18.18
C GLY A 128 -3.27 3.27 -18.47
N SER A 129 -3.89 4.06 -17.59
CA SER A 129 -3.88 5.52 -17.73
C SER A 129 -2.46 6.06 -17.62
N VAL A 130 -2.13 7.04 -18.45
CA VAL A 130 -0.81 7.66 -18.49
C VAL A 130 -0.92 9.13 -18.07
N ILE A 131 -0.02 9.55 -17.18
CA ILE A 131 0.10 10.92 -16.69
C ILE A 131 1.53 11.36 -16.98
N GLU A 132 1.67 12.41 -17.78
CA GLU A 132 2.96 12.90 -18.26
C GLU A 132 3.32 14.23 -17.59
N THR A 133 4.59 14.40 -17.30
CA THR A 133 5.18 15.69 -16.95
C THR A 133 6.57 15.79 -17.59
N GLU A 134 7.21 16.94 -17.51
CA GLU A 134 8.54 17.10 -18.11
C GLU A 134 9.53 16.11 -17.47
N GLY A 135 10.05 15.19 -18.27
CA GLY A 135 11.06 14.20 -17.88
C GLY A 135 10.53 12.96 -17.15
N ALA A 136 9.20 12.80 -16.99
CA ALA A 136 8.62 11.62 -16.35
C ALA A 136 7.24 11.23 -16.92
N THR A 137 7.02 9.92 -17.03
CA THR A 137 5.79 9.29 -17.50
C THR A 137 5.32 8.28 -16.45
N LEU A 138 4.17 8.54 -15.83
CA LEU A 138 3.54 7.63 -14.87
C LEU A 138 2.43 6.84 -15.55
N ARG A 139 2.59 5.52 -15.64
CA ARG A 139 1.53 4.59 -16.07
C ARG A 139 0.88 3.92 -14.87
N ALA A 140 -0.44 4.07 -14.76
CA ALA A 140 -1.22 3.46 -13.69
C ALA A 140 -1.36 1.94 -13.88
N VAL A 141 -1.14 1.19 -12.80
CA VAL A 141 -1.40 -0.25 -12.70
C VAL A 141 -2.40 -0.46 -11.56
N HIS A 142 -3.65 -0.77 -11.90
CA HIS A 142 -4.65 -1.16 -10.89
C HIS A 142 -4.17 -2.41 -10.16
N THR A 143 -4.12 -2.31 -8.84
CA THR A 143 -3.51 -3.29 -7.92
C THR A 143 -4.39 -3.47 -6.67
N PRO A 144 -5.65 -3.89 -6.85
CA PRO A 144 -6.59 -4.05 -5.74
C PRO A 144 -6.13 -5.11 -4.75
N GLY A 145 -6.70 -5.05 -3.55
CA GLY A 145 -6.51 -6.05 -2.51
C GLY A 145 -6.17 -5.45 -1.15
N HIS A 146 -5.36 -4.39 -1.12
CA HIS A 146 -5.25 -3.53 0.07
C HIS A 146 -6.44 -2.57 0.18
N ALA A 147 -6.77 -1.92 -0.94
CA ALA A 147 -7.96 -1.11 -1.14
C ALA A 147 -8.54 -1.39 -2.53
N GLU A 148 -9.85 -1.16 -2.73
CA GLU A 148 -10.55 -1.42 -4.00
C GLU A 148 -10.00 -0.55 -5.15
N ASP A 149 -9.61 0.68 -4.84
CA ASP A 149 -9.10 1.69 -5.77
C ASP A 149 -7.59 1.74 -5.90
N HIS A 150 -6.87 0.81 -5.31
CA HIS A 150 -5.42 0.92 -5.22
C HIS A 150 -4.76 0.89 -6.60
N LEU A 151 -3.98 1.93 -6.90
CA LEU A 151 -3.10 2.05 -8.06
C LEU A 151 -1.64 2.05 -7.60
N CYS A 152 -0.82 1.26 -8.28
CA CYS A 152 0.61 1.49 -8.34
C CYS A 152 0.91 2.29 -9.62
N PHE A 153 2.06 2.96 -9.67
CA PHE A 153 2.47 3.71 -10.86
C PHE A 153 3.86 3.29 -11.32
N VAL A 154 3.98 2.89 -12.58
CA VAL A 154 5.27 2.64 -13.23
C VAL A 154 5.82 3.98 -13.70
N LEU A 155 7.04 4.31 -13.27
CA LEU A 155 7.85 5.39 -13.83
C LEU A 155 8.66 4.83 -14.99
N GLU A 156 8.16 5.02 -16.20
CA GLU A 156 8.67 4.37 -17.42
C GLU A 156 10.16 4.65 -17.67
N GLU A 157 10.62 5.88 -17.40
CA GLU A 157 12.01 6.29 -17.63
C GLU A 157 13.01 5.59 -16.72
N GLU A 158 12.58 5.14 -15.54
CA GLU A 158 13.45 4.49 -14.56
C GLU A 158 13.21 2.98 -14.44
N GLY A 159 12.11 2.46 -14.99
CA GLY A 159 11.69 1.07 -14.72
C GLY A 159 11.37 0.84 -13.24
N SER A 160 10.97 1.91 -12.54
CA SER A 160 10.67 1.90 -11.10
C SER A 160 9.15 1.89 -10.87
N ILE A 161 8.71 1.44 -9.70
CA ILE A 161 7.30 1.46 -9.32
C ILE A 161 7.08 2.24 -8.03
N PHE A 162 6.13 3.17 -8.05
CA PHE A 162 5.50 3.68 -6.84
C PHE A 162 4.43 2.69 -6.38
N SER A 163 4.67 2.00 -5.27
CA SER A 163 3.83 0.86 -4.85
C SER A 163 2.66 1.25 -3.94
N GLY A 164 2.57 2.50 -3.51
CA GLY A 164 1.62 2.91 -2.48
C GLY A 164 1.74 1.99 -1.26
N ASP A 165 0.60 1.46 -0.82
CA ASP A 165 0.49 0.51 0.28
C ASP A 165 0.47 -0.96 -0.16
N ASN A 166 0.70 -1.23 -1.44
CA ASN A 166 0.78 -2.61 -1.92
C ASN A 166 2.04 -3.30 -1.39
N ILE A 167 3.19 -2.63 -1.48
CA ILE A 167 4.50 -3.09 -1.01
C ILE A 167 5.14 -1.97 -0.20
N LEU A 168 5.67 -2.30 0.97
CA LEU A 168 6.20 -1.36 1.95
C LEU A 168 7.72 -1.54 2.07
N GLY A 169 8.43 -0.48 2.41
CA GLY A 169 9.89 -0.51 2.56
C GLY A 169 10.35 -1.39 3.74
N VAL A 170 9.52 -1.52 4.76
CA VAL A 170 9.74 -2.39 5.93
C VAL A 170 8.44 -3.09 6.32
N GLY A 171 8.54 -4.36 6.69
CA GLY A 171 7.38 -5.15 7.13
C GLY A 171 6.52 -5.62 5.97
N THR A 172 5.21 -5.74 6.20
CA THR A 172 4.24 -6.23 5.21
C THR A 172 2.98 -5.38 5.25
N THR A 173 2.28 -5.25 4.12
CA THR A 173 0.99 -4.55 4.09
C THR A 173 -0.12 -5.31 4.82
N VAL A 174 -1.12 -4.56 5.28
CA VAL A 174 -2.37 -5.08 5.82
C VAL A 174 -3.33 -5.36 4.67
N ILE A 175 -4.09 -6.45 4.78
CA ILE A 175 -5.23 -6.73 3.89
C ILE A 175 -6.49 -6.59 4.75
N PRO A 176 -7.19 -5.44 4.68
CA PRO A 176 -8.39 -5.20 5.46
C PRO A 176 -9.49 -6.22 5.14
N GLY A 177 -10.35 -6.51 6.13
CA GLY A 177 -11.51 -7.38 5.91
C GLY A 177 -12.62 -6.70 5.08
N GLU A 178 -12.74 -5.38 5.20
CA GLU A 178 -13.64 -4.54 4.41
C GLU A 178 -12.82 -3.70 3.43
N GLY A 179 -13.19 -3.66 2.15
CA GLY A 179 -12.42 -2.97 1.10
C GLY A 179 -11.13 -3.69 0.66
N GLY A 180 -10.71 -4.74 1.37
CA GLY A 180 -9.55 -5.56 1.05
C GLY A 180 -9.89 -6.99 0.61
N CYS A 181 -8.97 -7.61 -0.13
CA CYS A 181 -9.13 -8.97 -0.65
C CYS A 181 -7.76 -9.60 -0.94
N LEU A 182 -7.40 -10.67 -0.22
CA LEU A 182 -6.09 -11.31 -0.37
C LEU A 182 -5.92 -11.98 -1.74
N LEU A 183 -6.99 -12.51 -2.34
CA LEU A 183 -6.91 -13.11 -3.68
C LEU A 183 -6.51 -12.06 -4.72
N GLU A 184 -7.18 -10.91 -4.71
CA GLU A 184 -6.87 -9.79 -5.61
C GLU A 184 -5.48 -9.24 -5.32
N TYR A 185 -5.09 -9.14 -4.04
CA TYR A 185 -3.76 -8.72 -3.65
C TYR A 185 -2.66 -9.62 -4.24
N MET A 186 -2.82 -10.95 -4.17
CA MET A 186 -1.85 -11.89 -4.75
C MET A 186 -1.77 -11.75 -6.28
N GLN A 187 -2.91 -11.54 -6.95
CA GLN A 187 -2.95 -11.27 -8.40
C GLN A 187 -2.27 -9.93 -8.75
N SER A 188 -2.42 -8.92 -7.88
CA SER A 188 -1.76 -7.63 -8.01
C SER A 188 -0.24 -7.75 -7.86
N LEU A 189 0.25 -8.55 -6.91
CA LEU A 189 1.68 -8.82 -6.76
C LEU A 189 2.27 -9.50 -8.01
N GLU A 190 1.59 -10.50 -8.58
CA GLU A 190 2.06 -11.14 -9.82
C GLU A 190 2.06 -10.16 -11.00
N ARG A 191 1.05 -9.29 -11.12
CA ARG A 191 1.04 -8.23 -12.15
C ARG A 191 2.21 -7.26 -11.98
N LEU A 192 2.52 -6.84 -10.76
CA LEU A 192 3.67 -5.97 -10.47
C LEU A 192 5.01 -6.69 -10.73
N ARG A 193 5.06 -7.99 -10.50
CA ARG A 193 6.23 -8.82 -10.80
C ARG A 193 6.53 -8.85 -12.30
N GLU A 194 5.49 -8.91 -13.14
CA GLU A 194 5.61 -8.88 -14.60
C GLU A 194 6.14 -7.54 -15.15
N GLU A 195 5.92 -6.43 -14.43
CA GLU A 195 6.53 -5.13 -14.73
C GLU A 195 8.05 -5.12 -14.46
N ALA A 196 8.57 -6.14 -13.77
CA ALA A 196 9.99 -6.34 -13.46
C ALA A 196 10.70 -5.08 -12.91
N PRO A 197 10.16 -4.43 -11.86
CA PRO A 197 10.70 -3.17 -11.37
C PRO A 197 12.12 -3.34 -10.84
N SER A 198 13.02 -2.47 -11.28
CA SER A 198 14.36 -2.40 -10.68
C SER A 198 14.26 -1.89 -9.24
N VAL A 199 13.50 -0.83 -9.04
CA VAL A 199 13.37 -0.14 -7.75
C VAL A 199 11.88 0.02 -7.41
N ILE A 200 11.55 -0.09 -6.13
CA ILE A 200 10.21 0.23 -5.63
C ILE A 200 10.29 1.42 -4.66
N TYR A 201 9.42 2.40 -4.88
CA TYR A 201 9.20 3.58 -4.07
C TYR A 201 7.90 3.39 -3.26
N PRO A 202 7.99 2.93 -2.00
CA PRO A 202 6.81 2.60 -1.20
C PRO A 202 6.27 3.81 -0.43
N ALA A 203 4.96 3.88 -0.23
CA ALA A 203 4.37 4.97 0.56
C ALA A 203 4.86 4.99 2.02
N HIS A 204 5.35 3.87 2.55
CA HIS A 204 5.94 3.83 3.89
C HIS A 204 7.27 3.09 3.92
N GLY A 205 8.23 3.68 4.65
CA GLY A 205 9.57 3.14 4.81
C GLY A 205 10.53 3.54 3.68
N PRO A 206 11.75 2.97 3.67
CA PRO A 206 12.80 3.33 2.73
C PRO A 206 12.53 2.79 1.32
N CYS A 207 13.23 3.37 0.35
CA CYS A 207 13.34 2.86 -1.01
C CYS A 207 13.83 1.40 -1.03
N ILE A 208 13.32 0.61 -1.99
CA ILE A 208 13.67 -0.80 -2.18
C ILE A 208 14.47 -0.95 -3.47
N GLU A 209 15.74 -1.32 -3.37
CA GLU A 209 16.68 -1.39 -4.50
C GLU A 209 16.54 -2.65 -5.39
N ASP A 210 15.92 -3.72 -4.89
CA ASP A 210 15.65 -4.94 -5.66
C ASP A 210 14.14 -5.22 -5.64
N GLY A 211 13.43 -4.57 -6.58
CA GLY A 211 11.98 -4.59 -6.64
C GLY A 211 11.41 -5.99 -6.86
N VAL A 212 11.97 -6.75 -7.81
CA VAL A 212 11.53 -8.12 -8.11
C VAL A 212 11.75 -9.05 -6.92
N ALA A 213 12.93 -9.01 -6.29
CA ALA A 213 13.18 -9.85 -5.13
C ALA A 213 12.24 -9.52 -3.96
N LYS A 214 11.89 -8.24 -3.76
CA LYS A 214 10.93 -7.84 -2.73
C LYS A 214 9.51 -8.34 -3.02
N ILE A 215 9.08 -8.31 -4.28
CA ILE A 215 7.79 -8.88 -4.69
C ILE A 215 7.76 -10.40 -4.45
N ASP A 216 8.83 -11.10 -4.84
CA ASP A 216 8.97 -12.55 -4.62
C ASP A 216 8.95 -12.89 -3.12
N GLU A 217 9.61 -12.09 -2.27
CA GLU A 217 9.57 -12.22 -0.81
C GLU A 217 8.13 -12.10 -0.28
N TYR A 218 7.38 -11.10 -0.76
CA TYR A 218 5.98 -10.88 -0.37
C TYR A 218 5.09 -12.05 -0.77
N ILE A 219 5.20 -12.53 -2.01
CA ILE A 219 4.46 -13.69 -2.52
C ILE A 219 4.80 -14.93 -1.67
N ALA A 220 6.09 -15.21 -1.48
CA ALA A 220 6.56 -16.36 -0.71
C ALA A 220 6.03 -16.33 0.73
N HIS A 221 6.07 -15.17 1.40
CA HIS A 221 5.56 -15.01 2.76
C HIS A 221 4.06 -15.33 2.86
N ARG A 222 3.23 -14.92 1.89
CA ARG A 222 1.80 -15.25 1.87
C ARG A 222 1.56 -16.73 1.60
N LEU A 223 2.30 -17.33 0.67
CA LEU A 223 2.18 -18.75 0.38
C LEU A 223 2.64 -19.63 1.55
N GLU A 224 3.69 -19.24 2.28
CA GLU A 224 4.12 -19.92 3.49
C GLU A 224 3.00 -19.90 4.55
N ARG A 225 2.37 -18.74 4.77
CA ARG A 225 1.25 -18.61 5.71
C ARG A 225 0.08 -19.52 5.31
N GLU A 226 -0.23 -19.59 4.03
CA GLU A 226 -1.29 -20.45 3.50
C GLU A 226 -0.98 -21.94 3.76
N GLN A 227 0.25 -22.38 3.52
CA GLN A 227 0.69 -23.74 3.83
C GLN A 227 0.59 -24.07 5.32
N GLN A 228 0.93 -23.12 6.20
CA GLN A 228 0.78 -23.29 7.64
C GLN A 228 -0.69 -23.45 8.05
N ILE A 229 -1.61 -22.70 7.43
CA ILE A 229 -3.05 -22.80 7.68
C ILE A 229 -3.61 -24.14 7.20
N LEU A 230 -3.27 -24.56 5.98
CA LEU A 230 -3.68 -25.86 5.44
C LEU A 230 -3.16 -27.03 6.31
N SER A 231 -1.91 -26.94 6.76
CA SER A 231 -1.33 -27.92 7.69
C SER A 231 -2.07 -27.93 9.03
N ALA A 232 -2.46 -26.76 9.57
CA ALA A 232 -3.25 -26.70 10.80
C ALA A 232 -4.61 -27.41 10.66
N LEU A 233 -5.28 -27.25 9.51
CA LEU A 233 -6.53 -27.94 9.19
C LEU A 233 -6.33 -29.46 9.10
N ASP A 234 -5.25 -29.94 8.46
CA ASP A 234 -4.93 -31.38 8.40
C ASP A 234 -4.74 -32.00 9.78
N HIS A 235 -4.31 -31.21 10.77
CA HIS A 235 -4.14 -31.61 12.16
C HIS A 235 -5.38 -31.31 13.04
N GLY A 236 -6.54 -31.06 12.43
CA GLY A 236 -7.82 -30.91 13.11
C GLY A 236 -8.05 -29.56 13.80
N ARG A 237 -7.33 -28.49 13.40
CA ARG A 237 -7.60 -27.12 13.86
C ARG A 237 -8.60 -26.46 12.91
N GLU A 238 -9.88 -26.57 13.22
CA GLU A 238 -10.97 -26.17 12.32
C GLU A 238 -11.44 -24.73 12.56
N ARG A 239 -11.04 -24.09 13.67
CA ARG A 239 -11.43 -22.71 13.99
C ARG A 239 -10.25 -21.75 13.87
N ILE A 240 -10.54 -20.52 13.46
CA ILE A 240 -9.53 -19.48 13.26
C ILE A 240 -8.64 -19.29 14.49
N PHE A 241 -9.21 -19.18 15.69
CA PHE A 241 -8.40 -18.99 16.90
C PHE A 241 -7.54 -20.20 17.26
N GLU A 242 -7.96 -21.43 16.92
CA GLU A 242 -7.13 -22.63 17.10
C GLU A 242 -5.92 -22.62 16.14
N ILE A 243 -6.15 -22.16 14.90
CA ILE A 243 -5.10 -21.99 13.90
C ILE A 243 -4.14 -20.88 14.33
N VAL A 244 -4.65 -19.75 14.83
CA VAL A 244 -3.84 -18.63 15.34
C VAL A 244 -2.97 -19.08 16.50
N GLU A 245 -3.53 -19.77 17.49
CA GLU A 245 -2.78 -20.29 18.64
C GLU A 245 -1.64 -21.22 18.23
N LEU A 246 -1.80 -21.98 17.15
CA LEU A 246 -0.77 -22.87 16.63
C LEU A 246 0.32 -22.08 15.87
N ILE A 247 -0.06 -21.27 14.89
CA ILE A 247 0.89 -20.63 13.98
C ILE A 247 1.60 -19.44 14.64
N TYR A 248 0.91 -18.71 15.52
CA TYR A 248 1.42 -17.52 16.19
C TYR A 248 1.81 -17.75 17.65
N ALA A 249 2.05 -19.02 18.06
CA ALA A 249 2.39 -19.38 19.44
C ALA A 249 3.58 -18.60 20.06
N ALA A 250 4.50 -18.13 19.22
CA ALA A 250 5.67 -17.35 19.64
C ALA A 250 5.41 -15.84 19.78
N TYR A 251 4.24 -15.35 19.38
CA TYR A 251 3.86 -13.93 19.41
C TYR A 251 3.06 -13.57 20.67
N PRO A 252 3.10 -12.31 21.12
CA PRO A 252 2.26 -11.82 22.22
C PRO A 252 0.77 -11.98 21.90
N LYS A 253 -0.04 -12.31 22.92
CA LYS A 253 -1.48 -12.56 22.76
C LYS A 253 -2.24 -11.32 22.28
N GLU A 254 -1.72 -10.14 22.56
CA GLU A 254 -2.26 -8.86 22.13
C GLU A 254 -2.32 -8.75 20.59
N LEU A 255 -1.45 -9.47 19.88
CA LEU A 255 -1.42 -9.50 18.41
C LEU A 255 -2.35 -10.57 17.80
N HIS A 256 -2.97 -11.43 18.61
CA HIS A 256 -3.79 -12.54 18.09
C HIS A 256 -5.02 -12.06 17.32
N ALA A 257 -5.57 -10.88 17.64
CA ALA A 257 -6.69 -10.32 16.88
C ALA A 257 -6.27 -9.97 15.44
N ALA A 258 -5.11 -9.34 15.26
CA ALA A 258 -4.55 -9.04 13.95
C ALA A 258 -4.16 -10.33 13.19
N ALA A 259 -3.60 -11.31 13.89
CA ALA A 259 -3.33 -12.63 13.34
C ALA A 259 -4.61 -13.35 12.88
N ALA A 260 -5.70 -13.26 13.64
CA ALA A 260 -6.99 -13.82 13.27
C ALA A 260 -7.56 -13.17 12.00
N ALA A 261 -7.43 -11.85 11.87
CA ALA A 261 -7.81 -11.16 10.63
C ALA A 261 -7.00 -11.66 9.43
N SER A 262 -5.68 -11.84 9.59
CA SER A 262 -4.82 -12.41 8.54
C SER A 262 -5.24 -13.85 8.17
N VAL A 263 -5.43 -14.73 9.15
CA VAL A 263 -5.89 -16.12 8.93
C VAL A 263 -7.25 -16.14 8.23
N THR A 264 -8.17 -15.25 8.62
CA THR A 264 -9.48 -15.09 7.99
C THR A 264 -9.35 -14.76 6.51
N ALA A 265 -8.50 -13.79 6.15
CA ALA A 265 -8.27 -13.41 4.75
C ALA A 265 -7.71 -14.58 3.91
N HIS A 266 -6.80 -15.39 4.48
CA HIS A 266 -6.29 -16.60 3.83
C HIS A 266 -7.37 -17.66 3.63
N LEU A 267 -8.20 -17.94 4.63
CA LEU A 267 -9.27 -18.94 4.51
C LEU A 267 -10.33 -18.52 3.48
N ILE A 268 -10.69 -17.23 3.44
CA ILE A 268 -11.60 -16.70 2.40
C ILE A 268 -10.99 -16.85 1.00
N LYS A 269 -9.70 -16.57 0.83
CA LYS A 269 -9.00 -16.82 -0.44
C LYS A 269 -9.06 -18.31 -0.82
N LEU A 270 -8.65 -19.19 0.09
CA LEU A 270 -8.65 -20.64 -0.12
C LEU A 270 -10.05 -21.19 -0.43
N GLU A 271 -11.11 -20.60 0.14
CA GLU A 271 -12.50 -20.97 -0.15
C GLU A 271 -12.89 -20.61 -1.58
N LYS A 272 -12.53 -19.40 -2.05
CA LYS A 272 -12.71 -18.99 -3.44
C LYS A 272 -11.97 -19.90 -4.42
N GLU A 273 -10.84 -20.45 -4.00
CA GLU A 273 -10.03 -21.41 -4.75
C GLU A 273 -10.49 -22.87 -4.58
N SER A 274 -11.58 -23.11 -3.84
CA SER A 274 -12.13 -24.44 -3.56
C SER A 274 -11.17 -25.41 -2.84
N CYS A 275 -10.15 -24.89 -2.14
CA CYS A 275 -9.22 -25.69 -1.33
C CYS A 275 -9.74 -25.96 0.09
N VAL A 276 -10.61 -25.08 0.58
CA VAL A 276 -11.31 -25.24 1.86
C VAL A 276 -12.77 -24.86 1.69
N ARG A 277 -13.61 -25.21 2.65
CA ARG A 277 -14.99 -24.75 2.75
C ARG A 277 -15.37 -24.56 4.21
N ARG A 278 -16.36 -23.71 4.46
CA ARG A 278 -17.07 -23.67 5.75
C ARG A 278 -18.00 -24.88 5.90
N GLU A 279 -18.16 -25.34 7.14
CA GLU A 279 -19.11 -26.42 7.48
C GLU A 279 -20.55 -25.92 7.53
N ASP A 280 -20.75 -24.64 7.84
CA ASP A 280 -22.05 -23.97 7.98
C ASP A 280 -22.02 -22.53 7.41
N ASP A 281 -23.16 -21.86 7.43
CA ASP A 281 -23.34 -20.49 6.89
C ASP A 281 -22.89 -19.39 7.89
N SER A 282 -22.18 -19.73 8.97
CA SER A 282 -21.72 -18.74 9.96
C SER A 282 -20.70 -17.77 9.34
N THR A 283 -20.43 -16.69 10.07
CA THR A 283 -19.39 -15.74 9.68
C THR A 283 -18.03 -16.44 9.59
N PRO A 284 -17.10 -15.98 8.72
CA PRO A 284 -15.77 -16.59 8.59
C PRO A 284 -15.04 -16.82 9.92
N LEU A 285 -15.21 -15.90 10.88
CA LEU A 285 -14.58 -15.96 12.20
C LEU A 285 -15.16 -17.04 13.11
N GLU A 286 -16.45 -17.32 12.98
CA GLU A 286 -17.19 -18.27 13.83
C GLU A 286 -17.29 -19.67 13.22
N ALA A 287 -17.16 -19.75 11.90
CA ALA A 287 -17.30 -20.99 11.14
C ALA A 287 -16.19 -22.01 11.48
N ARG A 288 -16.54 -23.28 11.31
CA ARG A 288 -15.57 -24.37 11.18
C ARG A 288 -15.14 -24.49 9.72
N TRP A 289 -13.84 -24.66 9.53
CA TRP A 289 -13.20 -24.77 8.23
C TRP A 289 -12.73 -26.20 8.00
N ILE A 290 -13.02 -26.71 6.79
CA ILE A 290 -12.67 -28.06 6.38
C ILE A 290 -11.89 -27.99 5.08
N ARG A 291 -10.79 -28.74 4.98
CA ARG A 291 -10.04 -28.89 3.73
C ARG A 291 -10.80 -29.80 2.76
N VAL A 292 -10.86 -29.40 1.49
CA VAL A 292 -11.55 -30.11 0.41
C VAL A 292 -10.59 -31.02 -0.35
#